data_AF-A0A835M2C4-F1
#
_entry.id   AF-A0A835M2C4-F1
#
_cell.length_a   1.000
_cell.length_b   1.000
_cell.length_c   1.000
_cell.angle_alpha   90.00
_cell.angle_beta   90.00
_cell.angle_gamma   90.00
#
_symmetry.space_group_name_H-M   'P 1'
#
loop_
_entity.id
_entity.type
_entity.pdbx_description
1 polymer ?
#
loop_
_entity_poly.entity_id
_entity_poly.type
_entity_poly.pdbx_seq_one_letter_code
_entity_poly.pdbx_strand_id
1 'polypeptide(L)'
;MFRSSRRLLFLQAPKRSAKAPAPAKKKVVEKVTNPLFEKCAKQFGIGGALPPKKDLHRFVKWPKVVHIQRQQRILKQRLKVPPTLNQFTKALDKNLVLRMELDIQSFMQNHDQQQFEFQHFPTSYLGFAAHRVIICSILEMR
;
A
#
# COMPACT_ATOMS: atom_id res chain seq x y z
N MET A 1 7.43 -31.55 -24.07
CA MET A 1 6.38 -32.40 -23.43
C MET A 1 6.38 -32.13 -21.93
N PHE A 2 5.25 -32.41 -21.25
CA PHE A 2 4.93 -32.20 -19.81
C PHE A 2 4.16 -30.92 -19.45
N ARG A 3 2.87 -30.96 -19.79
CA ARG A 3 1.80 -30.27 -19.03
C ARG A 3 1.72 -30.89 -17.63
N SER A 4 2.34 -30.26 -16.63
CA SER A 4 2.09 -30.62 -15.23
C SER A 4 0.77 -29.97 -14.79
N SER A 5 -0.29 -30.76 -14.91
CA SER A 5 -1.65 -30.45 -14.52
C SER A 5 -1.73 -30.34 -12.99
N ARG A 6 -1.69 -29.10 -12.46
CA ARG A 6 -1.84 -28.85 -11.02
C ARG A 6 -3.32 -29.00 -10.65
N ARG A 7 -3.65 -30.23 -10.29
CA ARG A 7 -4.91 -30.75 -9.74
C ARG A 7 -5.52 -29.76 -8.72
N LEU A 8 -6.61 -29.07 -9.10
CA LEU A 8 -7.49 -28.34 -8.18
C LEU A 8 -8.12 -29.36 -7.23
N LEU A 9 -7.64 -29.39 -5.98
CA LEU A 9 -8.35 -30.07 -4.89
C LEU A 9 -9.55 -29.21 -4.51
N PHE A 10 -10.69 -29.56 -5.09
CA PHE A 10 -12.00 -29.07 -4.68
C PHE A 10 -12.30 -29.69 -3.31
N LEU A 11 -12.06 -28.95 -2.23
CA LEU A 11 -12.51 -29.34 -0.89
C LEU A 11 -14.04 -29.24 -0.88
N GLN A 12 -14.69 -30.38 -1.05
CA GLN A 12 -16.13 -30.53 -0.95
C GLN A 12 -16.51 -30.47 0.54
N ALA A 13 -17.01 -29.31 0.97
CA ALA A 13 -17.61 -29.15 2.29
C ALA A 13 -18.86 -30.07 2.42
N PRO A 14 -19.08 -30.73 3.58
CA PRO A 14 -20.28 -31.52 3.78
C PRO A 14 -21.50 -30.61 3.77
N LYS A 15 -22.43 -30.86 2.85
CA LYS A 15 -23.76 -30.23 2.84
C LYS A 15 -24.52 -30.70 4.09
N ARG A 16 -24.40 -29.95 5.19
CA ARG A 16 -25.29 -30.06 6.34
C ARG A 16 -26.69 -29.62 5.91
N SER A 17 -27.56 -30.58 5.65
CA SER A 17 -29.01 -30.40 5.60
C SER A 17 -29.52 -30.17 7.03
N ALA A 18 -29.25 -28.99 7.58
CA ALA A 18 -29.91 -28.52 8.78
C ALA A 18 -30.88 -27.43 8.35
N LYS A 19 -32.18 -27.74 8.42
CA LYS A 19 -33.25 -26.77 8.20
C LYS A 19 -33.05 -25.65 9.22
N ALA A 20 -32.78 -24.43 8.73
CA ALA A 20 -32.69 -23.26 9.59
C ALA A 20 -33.99 -23.13 10.41
N PRO A 21 -33.92 -22.82 11.72
CA PRO A 21 -35.14 -22.56 12.48
C PRO A 21 -35.85 -21.37 11.83
N ALA A 22 -37.14 -21.54 11.59
CA ALA A 22 -37.99 -20.50 11.03
C ALA A 22 -37.81 -19.20 11.83
N PRO A 23 -37.77 -18.01 11.19
CA PRO A 23 -37.68 -16.75 11.92
C PRO A 23 -38.89 -16.65 12.84
N ALA A 24 -38.64 -16.72 14.15
CA ALA A 24 -39.66 -16.46 15.16
C ALA A 24 -40.28 -15.10 14.85
N LYS A 25 -41.59 -15.09 14.59
CA LYS A 25 -42.34 -13.88 14.30
C LYS A 25 -42.15 -12.93 15.47
N LYS A 26 -41.37 -11.86 15.27
CA LYS A 26 -41.27 -10.75 16.22
C LYS A 26 -42.70 -10.25 16.42
N LYS A 27 -43.22 -10.32 17.65
CA LYS A 27 -44.53 -9.75 18.00
C LYS A 27 -44.54 -8.30 17.54
N VAL A 28 -45.42 -7.98 16.61
CA VAL A 28 -45.68 -6.61 16.20
C VAL A 28 -46.33 -5.95 17.41
N VAL A 29 -45.55 -5.15 18.14
CA VAL A 29 -46.11 -4.23 19.12
C VAL A 29 -46.81 -3.16 18.30
N GLU A 30 -48.14 -3.21 18.26
CA GLU A 30 -48.96 -2.16 17.67
C GLU A 30 -48.69 -0.88 18.47
N LYS A 31 -47.99 0.05 17.84
CA LYS A 31 -47.78 1.38 18.42
C LYS A 31 -49.14 2.06 18.44
N VAL A 32 -49.62 2.41 19.63
CA VAL A 32 -50.83 3.22 19.83
C VAL A 32 -50.67 4.53 19.05
N THR A 33 -51.27 4.60 17.85
CA THR A 33 -51.24 5.80 17.02
C THR A 33 -52.30 6.76 17.55
N ASN A 34 -51.87 7.97 17.86
CA ASN A 34 -52.76 9.03 18.34
C ASN A 34 -53.79 9.37 17.24
N PRO A 35 -55.11 9.23 17.50
CA PRO A 35 -56.16 9.47 16.50
C PRO A 35 -56.24 10.93 16.04
N LEU A 36 -55.57 11.87 16.71
CA LEU A 36 -55.53 13.28 16.30
C LEU A 36 -54.60 13.55 15.09
N PHE A 37 -53.64 12.66 14.79
CA PHE A 37 -52.67 12.92 13.71
C PHE A 37 -52.52 11.73 12.75
N GLU A 38 -52.83 11.99 11.49
CA GLU A 38 -52.55 11.08 10.39
C GLU A 38 -51.10 11.22 9.89
N LYS A 39 -50.52 10.13 9.37
CA LYS A 39 -49.17 10.14 8.82
C LYS A 39 -49.17 10.67 7.37
N CYS A 40 -48.79 11.93 7.18
CA CYS A 40 -48.57 12.50 5.85
C CYS A 40 -47.20 12.09 5.28
N ALA A 41 -47.16 11.04 4.46
CA ALA A 41 -45.94 10.63 3.77
C ALA A 41 -45.71 11.46 2.50
N LYS A 42 -44.53 12.08 2.38
CA LYS A 42 -44.17 12.86 1.19
C LYS A 42 -43.87 11.91 0.01
N GLN A 43 -44.47 12.19 -1.15
CA GLN A 43 -44.17 11.47 -2.38
C GLN A 43 -42.89 12.04 -3.00
N PHE A 44 -41.80 11.28 -2.90
CA PHE A 44 -40.52 11.60 -3.53
C PHE A 44 -40.46 10.92 -4.91
N GLY A 45 -40.45 11.72 -5.96
CA GLY A 45 -40.47 11.25 -7.34
C GLY A 45 -40.32 12.41 -8.31
N ILE A 46 -40.33 12.13 -9.60
CA ILE A 46 -40.28 13.18 -10.63
C ILE A 46 -41.58 14.00 -10.53
N GLY A 47 -41.48 15.32 -10.33
CA GLY A 47 -42.64 16.21 -10.17
C GLY A 47 -43.33 16.16 -8.79
N GLY A 48 -42.77 15.42 -7.82
CA GLY A 48 -43.28 15.35 -6.46
C GLY A 48 -42.62 16.34 -5.49
N ALA A 49 -42.58 15.97 -4.22
CA ALA A 49 -41.91 16.76 -3.19
C ALA A 49 -40.38 16.81 -3.40
N LEU A 50 -39.74 17.87 -2.89
CA LEU A 50 -38.28 18.03 -2.94
C LEU A 50 -37.58 16.76 -2.43
N PRO A 51 -36.56 16.25 -3.15
CA PRO A 51 -35.87 15.05 -2.74
C PRO A 51 -35.16 15.29 -1.40
N PRO A 52 -35.02 14.24 -0.56
CA PRO A 52 -34.15 14.34 0.60
C PRO A 52 -32.73 14.68 0.16
N LYS A 53 -31.96 15.31 1.06
CA LYS A 53 -30.55 15.61 0.80
C LYS A 53 -29.79 14.31 0.47
N LYS A 54 -29.25 14.21 -0.75
CA LYS A 54 -28.43 13.08 -1.21
C LYS A 54 -26.96 13.51 -1.25
N ASP A 55 -26.06 12.53 -1.20
CA ASP A 55 -24.64 12.82 -1.41
C ASP A 55 -24.41 13.27 -2.86
N LEU A 56 -24.00 14.55 -3.00
CA LEU A 56 -23.68 15.18 -4.28
C LEU A 56 -22.20 15.06 -4.64
N HIS A 57 -21.35 14.50 -3.77
CA HIS A 57 -19.89 14.43 -3.95
C HIS A 57 -19.48 13.90 -5.33
N ARG A 58 -20.24 12.96 -5.92
CA ARG A 58 -20.00 12.45 -7.28
C ARG A 58 -20.38 13.41 -8.40
N PHE A 59 -21.43 14.22 -8.21
CA PHE A 59 -22.04 15.07 -9.22
C PHE A 59 -21.67 16.55 -9.11
N VAL A 60 -21.00 16.93 -8.01
CA VAL A 60 -20.42 18.26 -7.85
C VAL A 60 -19.37 18.48 -8.94
N LYS A 61 -19.40 19.67 -9.55
CA LYS A 61 -18.36 20.12 -10.45
C LYS A 61 -17.07 20.36 -9.66
N TRP A 62 -16.18 19.37 -9.67
CA TRP A 62 -14.89 19.48 -8.99
C TRP A 62 -13.95 20.50 -9.63
N PRO A 63 -13.01 21.09 -8.85
CA PRO A 63 -11.94 21.94 -9.39
C PRO A 63 -11.07 21.19 -10.42
N LYS A 64 -10.60 21.89 -11.45
CA LYS A 64 -9.86 21.29 -12.59
C LYS A 64 -8.70 20.40 -12.18
N VAL A 65 -7.93 20.80 -11.16
CA VAL A 65 -6.77 20.03 -10.66
C VAL A 65 -7.16 18.63 -10.15
N VAL A 66 -8.32 18.51 -9.50
CA VAL A 66 -8.83 17.24 -8.98
C VAL A 66 -9.25 16.33 -10.13
N HIS A 67 -9.87 16.89 -11.17
CA HIS A 67 -10.23 16.13 -12.37
C HIS A 67 -8.98 15.57 -13.06
N ILE A 68 -7.98 16.41 -13.28
CA ILE A 68 -6.74 16.01 -13.95
C ILE A 68 -6.02 14.94 -13.15
N GLN A 69 -5.88 15.10 -11.82
CA GLN A 69 -5.26 14.08 -10.95
C GLN A 69 -5.99 12.72 -11.03
N ARG A 70 -7.32 12.73 -10.99
CA ARG A 70 -8.14 11.50 -11.10
C ARG A 70 -8.03 10.87 -12.49
N GLN A 71 -8.08 11.67 -13.56
CA GLN A 71 -7.91 11.20 -14.93
C GLN A 71 -6.53 10.59 -15.16
N GLN A 72 -5.47 11.24 -14.68
CA GLN A 72 -4.11 10.69 -14.74
C GLN A 72 -4.01 9.32 -14.06
N ARG A 73 -4.64 9.15 -12.90
CA ARG A 73 -4.69 7.84 -12.22
C ARG A 73 -5.40 6.77 -13.06
N ILE A 74 -6.52 7.11 -13.68
CA ILE A 74 -7.27 6.20 -14.56
C ILE A 74 -6.43 5.84 -15.79
N LEU A 75 -5.79 6.82 -16.43
CA LEU A 75 -4.95 6.60 -17.62
C LEU A 75 -3.80 5.64 -17.32
N LYS A 76 -3.11 5.81 -16.18
CA LYS A 76 -2.03 4.91 -15.75
C LYS A 76 -2.49 3.45 -15.57
N GLN A 77 -3.75 3.23 -15.18
CA GLN A 77 -4.31 1.88 -15.02
C GLN A 77 -4.74 1.26 -16.34
N ARG A 78 -5.19 2.07 -17.30
CA ARG A 78 -5.74 1.59 -18.58
C ARG A 78 -4.66 1.35 -19.63
N LEU A 79 -3.62 2.19 -19.63
CA LEU A 79 -2.52 2.09 -20.56
C LEU A 79 -1.52 1.04 -20.10
N LYS A 80 -0.83 0.43 -21.06
CA LYS A 80 0.28 -0.49 -20.80
C LYS A 80 1.49 0.33 -20.36
N VAL A 81 1.91 0.14 -19.12
CA VAL A 81 3.08 0.82 -18.54
C VAL A 81 4.31 -0.07 -18.71
N PRO A 82 5.45 0.47 -19.20
CA PRO A 82 6.68 -0.31 -19.35
C PRO A 82 7.16 -0.85 -17.98
N PRO A 83 7.83 -2.03 -17.94
CA PRO A 83 8.19 -2.70 -16.69
C PRO A 83 9.13 -1.86 -15.81
N THR A 84 10.00 -1.05 -16.43
CA THR A 84 10.90 -0.11 -15.76
C THR A 84 10.16 0.94 -14.93
N LEU A 85 8.99 1.38 -15.38
CA LEU A 85 8.16 2.33 -14.65
C LEU A 85 7.22 1.58 -13.68
N ASN A 86 6.77 0.39 -14.06
CA ASN A 86 5.89 -0.41 -13.22
C ASN A 86 6.56 -0.96 -11.95
N GLN A 87 7.89 -0.92 -11.84
CA GLN A 87 8.58 -1.29 -10.59
C GLN A 87 8.13 -0.42 -9.41
N PHE A 88 7.79 0.85 -9.66
CA PHE A 88 7.38 1.79 -8.61
C PHE A 88 5.96 1.60 -8.11
N THR A 89 5.15 0.76 -8.78
CA THR A 89 3.79 0.44 -8.28
C THR A 89 3.82 -0.69 -7.25
N LYS A 90 4.86 -1.53 -7.28
CA LYS A 90 5.07 -2.66 -6.37
C LYS A 90 5.92 -2.20 -5.19
N ALA A 91 5.25 -1.69 -4.16
CA ALA A 91 5.90 -1.25 -2.93
C ALA A 91 6.16 -2.42 -1.96
N LEU A 92 7.02 -2.17 -0.96
CA LEU A 92 7.27 -3.07 0.16
C LEU A 92 6.04 -3.19 1.08
N ASP A 93 5.95 -4.31 1.82
CA ASP A 93 4.87 -4.57 2.75
C ASP A 93 4.87 -3.59 3.92
N LYS A 94 3.67 -3.20 4.38
CA LYS A 94 3.47 -2.20 5.44
C LYS A 94 4.28 -2.52 6.71
N ASN A 95 4.32 -3.79 7.12
CA ASN A 95 5.03 -4.22 8.33
C ASN A 95 6.55 -4.04 8.22
N LEU A 96 7.10 -4.26 7.03
CA LEU A 96 8.52 -4.09 6.77
C LEU A 96 8.87 -2.60 6.67
N VAL A 97 8.01 -1.80 6.02
CA VAL A 97 8.14 -0.34 5.96
C VAL A 97 8.19 0.26 7.37
N LEU A 98 7.29 -0.14 8.27
CA LEU A 98 7.26 0.37 9.64
C LEU A 98 8.54 0.02 10.43
N ARG A 99 9.11 -1.17 10.24
CA ARG A 99 10.37 -1.55 10.88
C ARG A 99 11.51 -0.68 10.39
N MET A 100 11.65 -0.55 9.07
CA MET A 100 12.66 0.31 8.47
C MET A 100 12.48 1.77 8.87
N GLU A 101 11.25 2.25 9.00
CA GLU A 101 10.95 3.61 9.44
C GLU A 101 11.45 3.87 10.86
N LEU A 102 11.24 2.92 11.78
CA LEU A 102 11.77 3.01 13.15
C LEU A 102 13.30 2.98 13.18
N ASP A 103 13.92 2.09 12.39
CA ASP A 103 15.38 1.99 12.30
C ASP A 103 15.99 3.30 11.76
N ILE A 104 15.38 3.88 10.72
CA ILE A 104 15.80 5.17 10.15
C ILE A 104 15.62 6.30 11.17
N GLN A 105 14.49 6.34 11.88
CA GLN A 105 14.26 7.35 12.92
C GLN A 105 15.30 7.23 14.04
N SER A 106 15.62 6.01 14.47
CA SER A 106 16.66 5.74 15.47
C SER A 106 18.04 6.19 14.99
N PHE A 107 18.39 5.95 13.73
CA PHE A 107 19.64 6.43 13.13
C PHE A 107 19.72 7.96 13.07
N MET A 108 18.64 8.62 12.64
CA MET A 108 18.59 10.09 12.55
C MET A 108 18.64 10.78 13.92
N GLN A 109 18.23 10.11 15.00
CA GLN A 109 18.32 10.64 16.36
C GLN A 109 19.73 10.52 16.98
N ASN A 110 20.63 9.72 16.39
CA ASN A 110 22.01 9.52 16.85
C ASN A 110 23.02 10.19 15.90
N HIS A 111 23.05 11.52 15.87
CA HIS A 111 23.97 12.28 15.00
C HIS A 111 25.47 12.13 15.38
N ASP A 112 25.76 11.68 16.60
CA ASP A 112 27.13 11.61 17.13
C ASP A 112 27.92 10.38 16.64
N GLN A 113 27.27 9.43 15.96
CA GLN A 113 27.91 8.21 15.42
C GLN A 113 28.34 8.34 13.95
N GLN A 114 28.22 9.54 13.34
CA GLN A 114 28.71 9.79 11.96
C GLN A 114 30.22 10.07 11.89
N GLN A 115 31.00 9.73 12.92
CA GLN A 115 32.43 9.55 12.74
C GLN A 115 32.65 8.15 12.15
N PHE A 116 32.43 8.03 10.84
CA PHE A 116 33.14 7.01 10.08
C PHE A 116 34.60 7.47 10.09
N GLU A 117 35.30 7.12 11.18
CA GLU A 117 36.74 7.19 11.22
C GLU A 117 37.19 6.29 10.07
N PHE A 118 37.53 6.90 8.93
CA PHE A 118 38.32 6.22 7.93
C PHE A 118 39.54 5.75 8.70
N GLN A 119 39.55 4.46 9.08
CA GLN A 119 40.76 3.81 9.53
C GLN A 119 41.78 4.22 8.48
N HIS A 120 42.71 5.08 8.87
CA HIS A 120 43.72 5.58 7.99
C HIS A 120 44.48 4.33 7.57
N PHE A 121 44.08 3.76 6.42
CA PHE A 121 44.74 2.59 5.89
C PHE A 121 46.17 3.05 5.73
N PRO A 122 47.11 2.56 6.55
CA PRO A 122 48.45 3.06 6.51
C PRO A 122 48.88 2.83 5.08
N THR A 123 49.43 3.87 4.46
CA THR A 123 49.98 3.88 3.11
C THR A 123 51.22 2.97 3.04
N SER A 124 51.14 1.75 3.57
CA SER A 124 52.25 0.80 3.71
C SER A 124 52.45 -0.03 2.45
N TYR A 125 51.51 -0.05 1.50
CA TYR A 125 51.71 -0.73 0.22
C TYR A 125 52.45 0.10 -0.84
N LEU A 126 52.52 1.43 -0.70
CA LEU A 126 53.35 2.28 -1.57
C LEU A 126 54.75 2.57 -0.97
N GLY A 127 54.92 2.42 0.34
CA GLY A 127 56.21 2.65 1.02
C GLY A 127 57.18 1.47 0.98
N PHE A 128 56.70 0.22 0.98
CA PHE A 128 57.57 -0.97 1.00
C PHE A 128 58.08 -1.41 -0.37
N ALA A 129 57.41 -1.02 -1.47
CA ALA A 129 57.86 -1.36 -2.83
C ALA A 129 59.11 -0.56 -3.26
N ALA A 130 59.23 0.70 -2.82
CA ALA A 130 60.37 1.56 -3.18
C ALA A 130 61.67 1.15 -2.45
N HIS A 131 61.58 0.60 -1.23
CA HIS A 131 62.76 0.30 -0.42
C HIS A 131 63.55 -0.95 -0.88
N ARG A 132 62.92 -1.88 -1.62
CA ARG A 132 63.62 -3.06 -2.17
C ARG A 132 64.48 -2.74 -3.40
N VAL A 133 64.11 -1.73 -4.18
CA VAL A 133 64.88 -1.32 -5.37
C VAL A 133 66.13 -0.51 -4.97
N ILE A 134 66.02 0.32 -3.94
CA ILE A 134 67.13 1.17 -3.47
C ILE A 134 68.23 0.35 -2.77
N ILE A 135 67.88 -0.72 -2.03
CA ILE A 135 68.88 -1.60 -1.39
C ILE A 135 69.60 -2.51 -2.39
N CYS A 136 68.95 -2.95 -3.46
CA CYS A 136 69.60 -3.77 -4.49
C CYS A 136 70.61 -2.99 -5.35
N SER A 137 70.41 -1.69 -5.59
CA SER A 137 71.38 -0.88 -6.35
C SER A 137 72.67 -0.53 -5.58
N ILE A 138 72.68 -0.66 -4.25
CA ILE A 138 73.85 -0.30 -3.41
C ILE A 138 74.80 -1.49 -3.21
N LEU A 139 74.35 -2.73 -3.45
CA LEU A 139 75.16 -3.95 -3.30
C LEU A 139 75.86 -4.42 -4.60
N GLU A 140 75.53 -3.84 -5.76
CA GLU A 140 76.13 -4.17 -7.07
C GLU A 140 77.30 -3.22 -7.46
N MET A 141 77.82 -2.44 -6.51
CA MET A 141 78.93 -1.49 -6.70
C MET A 141 80.00 -1.60 -5.60
N ARG A 142 80.27 -2.82 -5.11
CA ARG A 142 81.44 -3.12 -4.29
C ARG A 142 82.07 -4.44 -4.67
#